data_AF-A0A1H0G7B6-F1
#
_entry.id   AF-A0A1H0G7B6-F1
#
_cell.length_a   1.000
_cell.length_b   1.000
_cell.length_c   1.000
_cell.angle_alpha   90.00
_cell.angle_beta   90.00
_cell.angle_gamma   90.00
#
_symmetry.space_group_name_H-M   'P 1'
#
loop_
_entity.id
_entity.type
_entity.pdbx_description
1 polymer ?
#
loop_
_entity_poly.entity_id
_entity_poly.type
_entity_poly.pdbx_seq_one_letter_code
_entity_poly.pdbx_strand_id
1 'polypeptide(L)'
;MRAVPISLDASAADDSAAILSPESSDLACSLVVWLDDATSLPLRVLDRYLGSLTVDAGELDAAERGQPVLTHADERAVQRARLQDILDVFVAARWAPEGAGNLKELLGAADVKELAQALQEPPRTVIALRRGRASLSPEQAERLAPVIHLPVETLLAANPSLPEDLVADLDHPAYRAKVVALAERRNVDETEAWLTAGFAVAAVAHRQTEGEKPAWTDRLDRYFALVLDEP
;
A
#
# COMPACT_ATOMS: atom_id res chain seq x y z
N MET A 1 -3.59 0.04 10.30
CA MET A 1 -4.83 0.54 10.92
C MET A 1 -5.52 -0.63 11.62
N ARG A 2 -6.12 -0.46 12.81
CA ARG A 2 -6.92 -1.53 13.43
C ARG A 2 -8.33 -1.54 12.84
N ALA A 3 -8.84 -2.72 12.50
CA ALA A 3 -10.15 -2.92 11.90
C ALA A 3 -10.86 -4.11 12.56
N VAL A 4 -12.19 -4.11 12.51
CA VAL A 4 -13.05 -5.18 13.01
C VAL A 4 -14.00 -5.56 11.88
N PRO A 5 -14.22 -6.85 11.60
CA PRO A 5 -15.18 -7.25 10.59
C PRO A 5 -16.62 -6.94 11.03
N ILE A 6 -17.42 -6.50 10.07
CA ILE A 6 -18.83 -6.14 10.25
C ILE A 6 -19.66 -6.80 9.14
N SER A 7 -20.85 -7.27 9.49
CA SER A 7 -21.89 -7.71 8.53
C SER A 7 -23.16 -6.88 8.69
N LEU A 8 -23.85 -6.64 7.57
CA LEU A 8 -25.18 -6.02 7.54
C LEU A 8 -26.30 -7.07 7.68
N ASP A 9 -25.94 -8.36 7.64
CA ASP A 9 -26.86 -9.48 7.81
C ASP A 9 -26.89 -9.91 9.27
N ALA A 10 -27.97 -9.54 9.97
CA ALA A 10 -28.19 -9.90 11.38
C ALA A 10 -28.24 -11.42 11.60
N SER A 11 -28.61 -12.21 10.58
CA SER A 11 -28.67 -13.67 10.70
C SER A 11 -27.29 -14.34 10.77
N ALA A 12 -26.22 -13.61 10.39
CA ALA A 12 -24.85 -14.08 10.49
C ALA A 12 -24.32 -14.11 11.94
N ALA A 13 -25.01 -13.48 12.89
CA ALA A 13 -24.53 -13.36 14.27
C ALA A 13 -24.43 -14.72 14.99
N ASP A 14 -23.25 -14.99 15.52
CA ASP A 14 -22.99 -16.03 16.52
C ASP A 14 -22.95 -15.42 17.94
N ASP A 15 -22.71 -16.24 18.95
CA ASP A 15 -22.65 -15.84 20.35
C ASP A 15 -21.46 -14.93 20.71
N SER A 16 -20.46 -14.83 19.83
CA SER A 16 -19.35 -13.88 20.00
C SER A 16 -19.61 -12.52 19.34
N ALA A 17 -20.58 -12.45 18.42
CA ALA A 17 -20.87 -11.24 17.67
C ALA A 17 -21.83 -10.31 18.43
N ALA A 18 -21.49 -9.02 18.49
CA ALA A 18 -22.41 -7.98 18.98
C ALA A 18 -23.35 -7.56 17.86
N ILE A 19 -24.66 -7.52 18.13
CA ILE A 19 -25.68 -6.99 17.23
C ILE A 19 -26.02 -5.58 17.67
N LEU A 20 -25.66 -4.61 16.82
CA LEU A 20 -25.88 -3.20 17.06
C LEU A 20 -27.16 -2.71 16.40
N SER A 21 -27.81 -1.76 17.06
CA SER A 21 -29.04 -1.12 16.59
C SER A 21 -28.78 -0.29 15.32
N PRO A 22 -29.77 -0.14 14.43
CA PRO A 22 -29.70 0.82 13.31
C PRO A 22 -29.33 2.25 13.73
N GLU A 23 -29.65 2.65 14.97
CA GLU A 23 -29.37 3.99 15.51
C GLU A 23 -27.88 4.22 15.81
N SER A 24 -27.08 3.15 15.92
CA SER A 24 -25.65 3.24 16.23
C SER A 24 -24.80 3.67 15.02
N SER A 25 -25.36 3.66 13.81
CA SER A 25 -24.61 3.93 12.57
C SER A 25 -25.38 4.78 11.57
N ASP A 26 -24.62 5.44 10.68
CA ASP A 26 -25.19 6.16 9.54
C ASP A 26 -25.80 5.25 8.46
N LEU A 27 -25.61 3.93 8.57
CA LEU A 27 -26.10 2.95 7.60
C LEU A 27 -27.58 2.61 7.79
N ALA A 28 -28.20 3.08 8.89
CA ALA A 28 -29.61 2.88 9.21
C ALA A 28 -30.07 1.40 9.15
N CYS A 29 -29.16 0.48 9.44
CA CYS A 29 -29.42 -0.96 9.51
C CYS A 29 -28.67 -1.60 10.68
N SER A 30 -29.14 -2.76 11.13
CA SER A 30 -28.47 -3.51 12.19
C SER A 30 -27.10 -3.99 11.72
N LEU A 31 -26.10 -3.92 12.59
CA LEU A 31 -24.74 -4.32 12.30
C LEU A 31 -24.32 -5.46 13.21
N VAL A 32 -23.74 -6.51 12.63
CA VAL A 32 -23.11 -7.61 13.37
C VAL A 32 -21.61 -7.35 13.42
N VAL A 33 -21.04 -7.30 14.63
CA VAL A 33 -19.63 -6.93 14.87
C VAL A 33 -18.92 -8.03 15.63
N TRP A 34 -17.85 -8.60 15.06
CA TRP A 34 -17.01 -9.61 15.71
C TRP A 34 -15.72 -9.00 16.26
N LEU A 35 -15.79 -8.48 17.49
CA LEU A 35 -14.66 -7.78 18.13
C LEU A 35 -13.44 -8.65 18.36
N ASP A 36 -13.65 -9.95 18.57
CA ASP A 36 -12.57 -10.92 18.78
C ASP A 36 -11.74 -11.15 17.51
N ASP A 37 -12.30 -10.81 16.33
CA ASP A 37 -11.63 -10.90 15.04
C ASP A 37 -10.94 -9.57 14.65
N ALA A 38 -10.76 -8.66 15.60
CA ALA A 38 -10.07 -7.40 15.36
C ALA A 38 -8.62 -7.63 14.88
N THR A 39 -8.26 -7.04 13.74
CA THR A 39 -6.94 -7.21 13.13
C THR A 39 -6.33 -5.87 12.67
N SER A 40 -5.07 -5.90 12.24
CA SER A 40 -4.39 -4.76 11.64
C SER A 40 -4.36 -4.89 10.12
N LEU A 41 -5.06 -3.97 9.44
CA LEU A 41 -5.09 -3.90 7.98
C LEU A 41 -4.19 -2.77 7.47
N PRO A 42 -3.50 -2.98 6.33
CA PRO A 42 -2.86 -1.89 5.60
C PRO A 42 -3.93 -0.97 4.98
N LEU A 43 -3.69 0.33 4.88
CA LEU A 43 -4.70 1.29 4.40
C LEU A 43 -5.16 0.99 2.96
N ARG A 44 -4.28 0.40 2.14
CA ARG A 44 -4.56 0.11 0.73
C ARG A 44 -5.69 -0.86 0.43
N VAL A 45 -6.10 -1.69 1.39
CA VAL A 45 -7.25 -2.61 1.19
C VAL A 45 -8.58 -1.91 1.39
N LEU A 46 -8.56 -0.66 1.86
CA LEU A 46 -9.74 0.17 1.98
C LEU A 46 -10.02 0.86 0.65
N ASP A 47 -11.28 0.84 0.25
CA ASP A 47 -11.72 1.41 -1.03
C ASP A 47 -12.59 2.64 -0.80
N ARG A 48 -13.74 2.44 -0.15
CA ARG A 48 -14.77 3.45 -0.02
C ARG A 48 -15.23 3.62 1.43
N TYR A 49 -15.43 4.87 1.82
CA TYR A 49 -16.14 5.21 3.05
C TYR A 49 -17.64 4.94 2.89
N LEU A 50 -18.20 4.09 3.76
CA LEU A 50 -19.62 3.73 3.73
C LEU A 50 -20.45 4.49 4.78
N GLY A 51 -19.87 4.84 5.93
CA GLY A 51 -20.54 5.53 7.02
C GLY A 51 -19.72 5.51 8.29
N SER A 52 -20.21 6.17 9.35
CA SER A 52 -19.62 6.11 10.68
C SER A 52 -20.45 5.26 11.63
N LEU A 53 -19.75 4.69 12.61
CA LEU A 53 -20.29 3.90 13.71
C LEU A 53 -19.72 4.49 14.99
N THR A 54 -20.59 4.96 15.88
CA THR A 54 -20.20 5.42 17.21
C THR A 54 -20.85 4.53 18.23
N VAL A 55 -20.05 3.78 18.97
CA VAL A 55 -20.51 2.83 19.98
C VAL A 55 -19.60 2.98 21.18
N ASP A 56 -20.18 3.17 22.36
CA ASP A 56 -19.40 3.15 23.59
C ASP A 56 -19.20 1.71 24.10
N ALA A 57 -18.22 1.51 24.99
CA ALA A 57 -17.91 0.18 25.50
C ALA A 57 -19.09 -0.46 26.26
N GLY A 58 -19.91 0.34 26.95
CA GLY A 58 -21.07 -0.16 27.70
C GLY A 58 -22.20 -0.63 26.78
N GLU A 59 -22.45 0.10 25.69
CA GLU A 59 -23.37 -0.32 24.63
C GLU A 59 -22.93 -1.63 23.99
N LEU A 60 -21.64 -1.79 23.76
CA LEU A 60 -21.03 -2.98 23.19
C LEU A 60 -21.15 -4.21 24.11
N ASP A 61 -20.96 -4.00 25.41
CA ASP A 61 -21.11 -5.04 26.44
C ASP A 61 -22.58 -5.44 26.64
N ALA A 62 -23.50 -4.48 26.54
CA ALA A 62 -24.94 -4.69 26.66
C ALA A 62 -25.61 -5.15 25.35
N ALA A 63 -24.89 -5.14 24.23
CA ALA A 63 -25.42 -5.50 22.92
C ALA A 63 -25.96 -6.93 22.92
N GLU A 64 -27.06 -7.12 22.20
CA GLU A 64 -27.60 -8.45 21.93
C GLU A 64 -26.54 -9.30 21.20
N ARG A 65 -26.47 -10.58 21.56
CA ARG A 65 -25.57 -11.56 20.94
C ARG A 65 -26.36 -12.53 20.10
N GLY A 66 -25.73 -13.07 19.06
CA GLY A 66 -26.31 -14.13 18.26
C GLY A 66 -26.47 -15.43 19.06
N GLN A 67 -27.12 -16.42 18.45
CA GLN A 67 -27.27 -17.73 19.06
C GLN A 67 -25.94 -18.50 19.02
N PRO A 68 -25.66 -19.37 20.00
CA PRO A 68 -24.42 -20.15 19.99
C PRO A 68 -24.33 -21.06 18.78
N VAL A 69 -23.11 -21.21 18.26
CA VAL A 69 -22.78 -22.17 17.22
C VAL A 69 -22.51 -23.53 17.87
N LEU A 70 -23.35 -24.51 17.57
CA LEU A 70 -23.23 -25.85 18.18
C LEU A 70 -22.33 -26.80 17.39
N THR A 71 -22.10 -26.52 16.10
CA THR A 71 -21.29 -27.36 15.21
C THR A 71 -20.54 -26.50 14.20
N HIS A 72 -19.38 -26.97 13.73
CA HIS A 72 -18.62 -26.30 12.67
C HIS A 72 -19.32 -26.28 11.30
N ALA A 73 -20.38 -27.07 11.12
CA ALA A 73 -21.17 -27.09 9.89
C ALA A 73 -22.31 -26.06 9.89
N ASP A 74 -22.50 -25.32 10.99
CA ASP A 74 -23.42 -24.19 11.04
C ASP A 74 -23.02 -23.13 10.00
N GLU A 75 -23.99 -22.63 9.23
CA GLU A 75 -23.74 -21.68 8.14
C GLU A 75 -23.05 -20.40 8.65
N ARG A 76 -23.34 -19.97 9.88
CA ARG A 76 -22.73 -18.79 10.50
C ARG A 76 -21.25 -19.01 10.80
N ALA A 77 -20.90 -20.21 11.25
CA ALA A 77 -19.51 -20.61 11.47
C ALA A 77 -18.73 -20.64 10.16
N VAL A 78 -19.33 -21.19 9.11
CA VAL A 78 -18.75 -21.24 7.76
C VAL A 78 -18.56 -19.82 7.19
N GLN A 79 -19.54 -18.93 7.40
CA GLN A 79 -19.46 -17.55 6.95
C GLN A 79 -18.35 -16.78 7.67
N ARG A 80 -18.24 -16.94 8.99
CA ARG A 80 -17.17 -16.31 9.77
C ARG A 80 -15.79 -16.83 9.37
N ALA A 81 -15.63 -18.14 9.15
CA ALA A 81 -14.37 -18.70 8.67
C ALA A 81 -13.96 -18.09 7.31
N ARG A 82 -14.90 -17.96 6.36
CA ARG A 82 -14.63 -17.30 5.07
C ARG A 82 -14.22 -15.84 5.22
N LEU A 83 -14.85 -15.13 6.16
CA LEU A 83 -14.50 -13.75 6.48
C LEU A 83 -13.08 -13.64 7.02
N GLN A 84 -12.68 -14.57 7.90
CA GLN A 84 -11.33 -14.67 8.43
C GLN A 84 -10.31 -14.97 7.30
N ASP A 85 -10.61 -15.91 6.39
CA ASP A 85 -9.75 -16.19 5.23
C ASP A 85 -9.54 -14.94 4.36
N ILE A 86 -10.58 -14.13 4.15
CA ILE A 86 -10.49 -12.87 3.39
C ILE A 86 -9.65 -11.83 4.17
N LEU A 87 -9.86 -11.72 5.48
CA LEU A 87 -9.07 -10.83 6.32
C LEU A 87 -7.58 -11.20 6.28
N ASP A 88 -7.23 -12.47 6.31
CA ASP A 88 -5.85 -12.94 6.22
C ASP A 88 -5.20 -12.52 4.89
N VAL A 89 -5.94 -12.61 3.77
CA VAL A 89 -5.49 -12.09 2.47
C VAL A 89 -5.24 -10.59 2.53
N PHE A 90 -6.13 -9.82 3.16
CA PHE A 90 -5.99 -8.36 3.29
C PHE A 90 -4.86 -7.96 4.24
N VAL A 91 -4.63 -8.69 5.32
CA VAL A 91 -3.50 -8.48 6.26
C VAL A 91 -2.17 -8.63 5.52
N ALA A 92 -2.07 -9.61 4.64
CA ALA A 92 -0.87 -9.89 3.84
C ALA A 92 -0.69 -8.98 2.62
N ALA A 93 -1.69 -8.16 2.26
CA ALA A 93 -1.66 -7.37 1.04
C ALA A 93 -0.53 -6.33 1.05
N ARG A 94 0.40 -6.42 0.10
CA ARG A 94 1.52 -5.47 -0.11
C ARG A 94 1.68 -5.19 -1.61
N TRP A 95 2.12 -3.98 -1.96
CA TRP A 95 2.51 -3.64 -3.34
C TRP A 95 3.98 -3.31 -3.44
N ALA A 96 4.52 -2.64 -2.43
CA ALA A 96 5.92 -2.28 -2.40
C ALA A 96 6.73 -3.56 -2.23
N PRO A 97 7.67 -3.86 -3.15
CA PRO A 97 8.56 -4.99 -2.99
C PRO A 97 9.47 -4.74 -1.80
N GLU A 98 9.86 -5.81 -1.13
CA GLU A 98 10.90 -5.75 -0.12
C GLU A 98 12.24 -5.31 -0.73
N GLY A 99 12.42 -5.43 -2.05
CA GLY A 99 13.62 -5.01 -2.78
C GLY A 99 14.83 -5.88 -2.43
N ALA A 100 15.57 -6.38 -3.42
CA ALA A 100 16.76 -7.19 -3.11
C ALA A 100 17.90 -6.35 -2.52
N GLY A 101 17.86 -5.02 -2.69
CA GLY A 101 18.86 -4.09 -2.17
C GLY A 101 20.28 -4.30 -2.72
N ASN A 102 20.44 -5.13 -3.75
CA ASN A 102 21.73 -5.52 -4.33
C ASN A 102 22.14 -4.65 -5.52
N LEU A 103 21.49 -3.50 -5.74
CA LEU A 103 21.86 -2.53 -6.79
C LEU A 103 23.34 -2.12 -6.70
N LYS A 104 23.89 -2.03 -5.49
CA LYS A 104 25.31 -1.76 -5.26
C LYS A 104 26.23 -2.81 -5.90
N GLU A 105 25.82 -4.07 -5.89
CA GLU A 105 26.61 -5.17 -6.44
C GLU A 105 26.50 -5.17 -7.97
N LEU A 106 25.30 -5.00 -8.50
CA LEU A 106 25.07 -4.93 -9.95
C LEU A 106 25.78 -3.74 -10.60
N LEU A 107 25.74 -2.56 -9.96
CA LEU A 107 26.40 -1.35 -10.47
C LEU A 107 27.86 -1.23 -10.00
N GLY A 108 28.35 -2.18 -9.21
CA GLY A 108 29.66 -2.15 -8.57
C GLY A 108 30.82 -2.18 -9.56
N ALA A 109 30.66 -2.88 -10.69
CA ALA A 109 31.70 -3.00 -11.71
C ALA A 109 31.66 -1.92 -12.80
N ALA A 110 30.54 -1.20 -12.93
CA ALA A 110 30.34 -0.22 -13.99
C ALA A 110 31.03 1.14 -13.69
N ASP A 111 31.49 1.81 -14.76
CA ASP A 111 32.16 3.10 -14.65
C ASP A 111 31.19 4.24 -14.31
N VAL A 112 31.58 5.13 -13.39
CA VAL A 112 30.70 6.21 -12.92
C VAL A 112 30.39 7.20 -14.03
N LYS A 113 31.33 7.46 -14.94
CA LYS A 113 31.13 8.43 -16.02
C LYS A 113 30.20 7.86 -17.07
N GLU A 114 30.34 6.58 -17.40
CA GLU A 114 29.45 5.87 -18.30
C GLU A 114 28.01 5.81 -17.76
N LEU A 115 27.84 5.43 -16.49
CA LEU A 115 26.53 5.44 -15.82
C LEU A 115 25.91 6.85 -15.76
N ALA A 116 26.72 7.87 -15.47
CA ALA A 116 26.26 9.27 -15.44
C ALA A 116 25.78 9.75 -16.81
N GLN A 117 26.48 9.38 -17.89
CA GLN A 117 26.08 9.70 -19.25
C GLN A 117 24.79 8.97 -19.64
N ALA A 118 24.68 7.68 -19.32
CA ALA A 118 23.50 6.87 -19.62
C ALA A 118 22.24 7.39 -18.91
N LEU A 119 22.36 7.71 -17.62
CA LEU A 119 21.24 8.22 -16.82
C LEU A 119 20.94 9.69 -17.08
N GLN A 120 21.88 10.44 -17.67
CA GLN A 120 21.85 11.90 -17.76
C GLN A 120 21.73 12.57 -16.38
N GLU A 121 22.42 12.00 -15.39
CA GLU A 121 22.37 12.42 -13.98
C GLU A 121 23.75 12.87 -13.50
N PRO A 122 23.83 13.77 -12.51
CA PRO A 122 25.12 14.21 -11.99
C PRO A 122 25.86 13.06 -11.27
N PRO A 123 27.21 13.06 -11.27
CA PRO A 123 28.00 11.98 -10.68
C PRO A 123 27.65 11.65 -9.22
N ARG A 124 27.20 12.65 -8.45
CA ARG A 124 26.75 12.45 -7.07
C ARG A 124 25.57 11.48 -6.97
N THR A 125 24.58 11.60 -7.86
CA THR A 125 23.40 10.71 -7.91
C THR A 125 23.82 9.29 -8.28
N VAL A 126 24.70 9.17 -9.27
CA VAL A 126 25.22 7.87 -9.74
C VAL A 126 26.01 7.16 -8.63
N ILE A 127 26.81 7.91 -7.87
CA ILE A 127 27.52 7.36 -6.69
C ILE A 127 26.52 6.92 -5.61
N ALA A 128 25.41 7.63 -5.41
CA ALA A 128 24.37 7.21 -4.47
C ALA A 128 23.68 5.91 -4.90
N LEU A 129 23.35 5.77 -6.20
CA LEU A 129 22.83 4.54 -6.80
C LEU A 129 23.82 3.38 -6.63
N ARG A 130 25.10 3.57 -6.98
CA ARG A 130 26.16 2.56 -6.77
C ARG A 130 26.39 2.19 -5.31
N ARG A 131 25.99 3.03 -4.37
CA ARG A 131 26.06 2.73 -2.92
C ARG A 131 24.79 2.08 -2.38
N GLY A 132 23.78 1.84 -3.22
CA GLY A 132 22.46 1.34 -2.81
C GLY A 132 21.68 2.33 -1.94
N ARG A 133 22.03 3.62 -2.00
CA ARG A 133 21.40 4.68 -1.18
C ARG A 133 20.27 5.39 -1.93
N ALA A 134 20.12 5.10 -3.21
CA ALA A 134 19.04 5.59 -4.07
C ALA A 134 18.52 4.42 -4.91
N SER A 135 17.27 4.55 -5.37
CA SER A 135 16.60 3.62 -6.28
C SER A 135 16.61 4.13 -7.72
N LEU A 136 16.62 3.21 -8.68
CA LEU A 136 16.32 3.50 -10.08
C LEU A 136 14.81 3.67 -10.28
N SER A 137 14.39 4.68 -11.04
CA SER A 137 13.06 4.70 -11.65
C SER A 137 12.98 3.74 -12.85
N PRO A 138 11.78 3.36 -13.32
CA PRO A 138 11.62 2.59 -14.55
C PRO A 138 12.34 3.21 -15.75
N GLU A 139 12.19 4.52 -15.97
CA GLU A 139 12.81 5.23 -17.08
C GLU A 139 14.35 5.26 -16.96
N GLN A 140 14.87 5.30 -15.74
CA GLN A 140 16.31 5.19 -15.49
C GLN A 140 16.81 3.78 -15.76
N ALA A 141 16.06 2.75 -15.35
CA ALA A 141 16.41 1.35 -15.59
C ALA A 141 16.40 1.02 -17.10
N GLU A 142 15.44 1.53 -17.87
CA GLU A 142 15.39 1.40 -19.33
C GLU A 142 16.63 1.98 -20.02
N ARG A 143 17.07 3.17 -19.59
CA ARG A 143 18.29 3.80 -20.12
C ARG A 143 19.55 3.04 -19.73
N LEU A 144 19.55 2.40 -18.56
CA LEU A 144 20.71 1.71 -18.01
C LEU A 144 20.86 0.29 -18.57
N ALA A 145 19.76 -0.43 -18.75
CA ALA A 145 19.72 -1.81 -19.25
C ALA A 145 20.67 -2.10 -20.43
N PRO A 146 20.72 -1.30 -21.51
CA PRO A 146 21.62 -1.56 -22.63
C PRO A 146 23.12 -1.38 -22.29
N VAL A 147 23.45 -0.54 -21.29
CA VAL A 147 24.83 -0.21 -20.91
C VAL A 147 25.44 -1.29 -20.02
N ILE A 148 24.65 -1.83 -19.09
CA ILE A 148 25.08 -2.89 -18.16
C ILE A 148 24.69 -4.29 -18.61
N HIS A 149 24.04 -4.41 -19.79
CA HIS A 149 23.61 -5.68 -20.38
C HIS A 149 22.75 -6.54 -19.46
N LEU A 150 21.87 -5.89 -18.68
CA LEU A 150 20.93 -6.55 -17.78
C LEU A 150 19.49 -6.21 -18.18
N PRO A 151 18.53 -7.14 -18.01
CA PRO A 151 17.11 -6.86 -18.16
C PRO A 151 16.65 -5.73 -17.23
N VAL A 152 15.68 -4.93 -17.67
CA VAL A 152 15.10 -3.82 -16.88
C VAL A 152 14.51 -4.34 -15.57
N GLU A 153 13.85 -5.49 -15.63
CA GLU A 153 13.20 -6.15 -14.49
C GLU A 153 14.23 -6.55 -13.43
N THR A 154 15.40 -7.05 -13.84
CA THR A 154 16.50 -7.39 -12.93
C THR A 154 17.04 -6.15 -12.22
N LEU A 155 17.11 -5.02 -12.91
CA LEU A 155 17.59 -3.76 -12.34
C LEU A 155 16.58 -3.16 -11.35
N LEU A 156 15.30 -3.21 -11.68
CA LEU A 156 14.25 -2.73 -10.79
C LEU A 156 14.09 -3.61 -9.56
N ALA A 157 14.20 -4.94 -9.71
CA ALA A 157 14.19 -5.87 -8.58
C ALA A 157 15.37 -5.66 -7.60
N ALA A 158 16.49 -5.13 -8.12
CA ALA A 158 17.68 -4.82 -7.34
C ALA A 158 17.57 -3.54 -6.49
N ASN A 159 16.54 -2.73 -6.71
CA ASN A 159 16.32 -1.52 -5.92
C ASN A 159 16.27 -1.83 -4.42
N PRO A 160 16.69 -0.86 -3.57
CA PRO A 160 16.38 -0.93 -2.14
C PRO A 160 14.86 -0.87 -1.94
N SER A 161 14.40 -1.41 -0.81
CA SER A 161 13.01 -1.28 -0.37
C SER A 161 12.59 0.19 -0.36
N LEU A 162 11.33 0.47 -0.71
CA LEU A 162 10.78 1.80 -0.53
C LEU A 162 10.73 2.15 0.97
N PRO A 163 10.96 3.42 1.36
CA PRO A 163 10.79 3.84 2.74
C PRO A 163 9.38 3.55 3.24
N GLU A 164 9.25 2.92 4.41
CA GLU A 164 7.94 2.53 4.97
C GLU A 164 6.98 3.71 5.13
N ASP A 165 7.49 4.87 5.55
CA ASP A 165 6.72 6.12 5.66
C ASP A 165 6.14 6.56 4.31
N LEU A 166 6.90 6.41 3.22
CA LEU A 166 6.43 6.75 1.87
C LEU A 166 5.35 5.77 1.41
N VAL A 167 5.55 4.47 1.68
CA VAL A 167 4.55 3.44 1.38
C VAL A 167 3.25 3.72 2.14
N ALA A 168 3.34 4.07 3.42
CA ALA A 168 2.19 4.39 4.26
C ALA A 168 1.41 5.62 3.76
N ASP A 169 2.11 6.69 3.38
CA ASP A 169 1.48 7.88 2.80
C ASP A 169 0.81 7.58 1.46
N LEU A 170 1.50 6.80 0.62
CA LEU A 170 1.05 6.46 -0.71
C LEU A 170 -0.14 5.46 -0.67
N ASP A 171 -0.21 4.58 0.34
CA ASP A 171 -1.35 3.71 0.63
C ASP A 171 -2.65 4.47 0.99
N HIS A 172 -2.60 5.78 1.22
CA HIS A 172 -3.78 6.57 1.55
C HIS A 172 -4.78 6.60 0.36
N PRO A 173 -6.10 6.39 0.59
CA PRO A 173 -7.09 6.31 -0.49
C PRO A 173 -7.10 7.51 -1.45
N ALA A 174 -6.74 8.71 -0.95
CA ALA A 174 -6.62 9.92 -1.76
C ALA A 174 -5.60 9.82 -2.92
N TYR A 175 -4.56 8.99 -2.77
CA TYR A 175 -3.55 8.77 -3.81
C TYR A 175 -3.89 7.62 -4.76
N ARG A 176 -4.73 6.66 -4.34
CA ARG A 176 -5.14 5.54 -5.19
C ARG A 176 -5.77 6.02 -6.49
N ALA A 177 -6.68 7.00 -6.43
CA ALA A 177 -7.29 7.58 -7.62
C ALA A 177 -6.25 8.21 -8.57
N LYS A 178 -5.23 8.88 -8.02
CA LYS A 178 -4.13 9.47 -8.80
C LYS A 178 -3.25 8.39 -9.45
N VAL A 179 -3.02 7.28 -8.76
CA VAL A 179 -2.26 6.13 -9.30
C VAL A 179 -3.04 5.40 -10.39
N VAL A 180 -4.34 5.20 -10.22
CA VAL A 180 -5.20 4.64 -11.29
C VAL A 180 -5.15 5.53 -12.52
N ALA A 181 -5.30 6.85 -12.36
CA ALA A 181 -5.18 7.79 -13.48
C ALA A 181 -3.78 7.74 -14.15
N LEU A 182 -2.72 7.57 -13.37
CA LEU A 182 -1.36 7.39 -13.89
C LEU A 182 -1.24 6.09 -14.70
N ALA A 183 -1.80 4.98 -14.19
CA ALA A 183 -1.82 3.69 -14.85
C ALA A 183 -2.53 3.76 -16.21
N GLU A 184 -3.72 4.39 -16.23
CA GLU A 184 -4.50 4.62 -17.45
C GLU A 184 -3.74 5.49 -18.46
N ARG A 185 -3.16 6.61 -18.01
CA ARG A 185 -2.40 7.53 -18.86
C ARG A 185 -1.18 6.86 -19.50
N ARG A 186 -0.53 5.95 -18.77
CA ARG A 186 0.66 5.22 -19.24
C ARG A 186 0.33 3.86 -19.88
N ASN A 187 -0.93 3.44 -19.87
CA ASN A 187 -1.38 2.13 -20.34
C ASN A 187 -0.59 0.97 -19.68
N VAL A 188 -0.45 1.04 -18.35
CA VAL A 188 0.20 0.03 -17.50
C VAL A 188 -0.76 -0.46 -16.42
N ASP A 189 -0.38 -1.50 -15.68
CA ASP A 189 -1.19 -1.95 -14.54
C ASP A 189 -1.04 -1.03 -13.31
N GLU A 190 -1.97 -1.14 -12.36
CA GLU A 190 -1.97 -0.32 -11.14
C GLU A 190 -0.70 -0.53 -10.30
N THR A 191 -0.17 -1.76 -10.25
CA THR A 191 1.02 -2.10 -9.45
C THR A 191 2.27 -1.42 -10.02
N GLU A 192 2.43 -1.44 -11.33
CA GLU A 192 3.50 -0.73 -12.02
C GLU A 192 3.41 0.78 -11.81
N ALA A 193 2.21 1.34 -11.84
CA ALA A 193 2.00 2.76 -11.55
C ALA A 193 2.34 3.13 -10.09
N TRP A 194 1.99 2.28 -9.12
CA TRP A 194 2.40 2.44 -7.71
C TRP A 194 3.94 2.44 -7.58
N LEU A 195 4.62 1.49 -8.22
CA LEU A 195 6.08 1.37 -8.19
C LEU A 195 6.76 2.56 -8.84
N THR A 196 6.24 2.98 -9.99
CA THR A 196 6.73 4.15 -10.72
C THR A 196 6.66 5.39 -9.83
N ALA A 197 5.49 5.67 -9.23
CA ALA A 197 5.31 6.81 -8.34
C ALA A 197 6.23 6.73 -7.10
N GLY A 198 6.24 5.58 -6.44
CA GLY A 198 7.06 5.34 -5.24
C GLY A 198 8.54 5.55 -5.49
N PHE A 199 9.10 4.91 -6.52
CA PHE A 199 10.53 5.03 -6.83
C PHE A 199 10.91 6.41 -7.36
N ALA A 200 10.05 7.06 -8.17
CA ALA A 200 10.31 8.41 -8.64
C ALA A 200 10.40 9.41 -7.47
N VAL A 201 9.46 9.34 -6.53
CA VAL A 201 9.42 10.24 -5.36
C VAL A 201 10.58 9.96 -4.40
N ALA A 202 10.91 8.68 -4.16
CA ALA A 202 12.07 8.29 -3.36
C ALA A 202 13.40 8.77 -3.99
N ALA A 203 13.56 8.68 -5.31
CA ALA A 203 14.75 9.12 -6.02
C ALA A 203 14.96 10.65 -5.95
N VAL A 204 13.88 11.43 -5.99
CA VAL A 204 13.94 12.89 -5.81
C VAL A 204 14.31 13.24 -4.35
N ALA A 205 13.77 12.50 -3.39
CA ALA A 205 13.98 12.75 -1.98
C ALA A 205 15.45 12.66 -1.55
N HIS A 206 16.19 11.71 -2.12
CA HIS A 206 17.60 11.52 -1.84
C HIS A 206 18.47 12.73 -2.28
N ARG A 207 17.98 13.54 -3.23
CA ARG A 207 18.73 14.70 -3.75
C ARG A 207 18.63 15.92 -2.84
N GLN A 208 17.55 16.04 -2.06
CA GLN A 208 17.16 17.28 -1.39
C GLN A 208 17.31 17.25 0.14
N THR A 209 17.45 16.07 0.75
CA THR A 209 17.29 15.93 2.21
C THR A 209 18.59 15.40 2.84
N GLU A 210 19.50 16.31 3.20
CA GLU A 210 20.65 16.01 4.07
C GLU A 210 20.21 16.10 5.55
N GLY A 211 19.50 15.08 6.05
CA GLY A 211 19.33 14.84 7.49
C GLY A 211 17.94 15.06 8.10
N GLU A 212 16.99 15.69 7.42
CA GLU A 212 15.60 15.82 7.89
C GLU A 212 14.66 14.75 7.31
N LYS A 213 13.57 14.44 8.03
CA LYS A 213 12.53 13.51 7.55
C LYS A 213 11.86 14.13 6.30
N PRO A 214 11.82 13.42 5.15
CA PRO A 214 11.14 13.91 3.96
C PRO A 214 9.66 14.25 4.19
N ALA A 215 9.22 15.41 3.72
CA ALA A 215 7.79 15.73 3.59
C ALA A 215 7.21 14.95 2.40
N TRP A 216 6.81 13.70 2.64
CA TRP A 216 6.36 12.78 1.60
C TRP A 216 5.08 13.26 0.91
N THR A 217 4.07 13.69 1.67
CA THR A 217 2.80 14.23 1.16
C THR A 217 3.01 15.33 0.11
N ASP A 218 3.81 16.36 0.42
CA ASP A 218 4.10 17.47 -0.50
C ASP A 218 4.81 16.99 -1.78
N ARG A 219 5.67 15.98 -1.66
CA ARG A 219 6.41 15.43 -2.80
C ARG A 219 5.52 14.56 -3.68
N LEU A 220 4.63 13.76 -3.08
CA LEU A 220 3.62 13.00 -3.79
C LEU A 220 2.69 13.95 -4.55
N ASP A 221 2.19 15.00 -3.90
CA ASP A 221 1.31 15.96 -4.54
C ASP A 221 1.99 16.68 -5.70
N ARG A 222 3.24 17.11 -5.54
CA ARG A 222 4.02 17.71 -6.63
C ARG A 222 4.27 16.73 -7.77
N TYR A 223 4.60 15.48 -7.47
CA TYR A 223 4.81 14.44 -8.47
C TYR A 223 3.55 14.23 -9.29
N PHE A 224 2.41 13.98 -8.64
CA PHE A 224 1.14 13.74 -9.33
C PHE A 224 0.64 14.96 -10.10
N ALA A 225 0.81 16.18 -9.59
CA ALA A 225 0.51 17.39 -10.35
C ALA A 225 1.34 17.43 -11.65
N LEU A 226 2.64 17.13 -11.59
CA LEU A 226 3.50 17.13 -12.77
C LEU A 226 3.09 16.05 -13.79
N VAL A 227 2.88 14.81 -13.37
CA VAL A 227 2.63 13.69 -14.30
C VAL A 227 1.17 13.57 -14.76
N LEU A 228 0.22 14.20 -14.06
CA LEU A 228 -1.21 14.18 -14.43
C LEU A 228 -1.70 15.49 -15.05
N ASP A 229 -1.13 16.65 -14.69
CA ASP A 229 -1.53 17.96 -15.26
C ASP A 229 -0.72 18.37 -16.50
N GLU A 230 0.33 17.63 -16.89
CA GLU A 230 0.96 17.85 -18.20
C GLU A 230 -0.05 17.54 -19.32
N PRO A 231 -0.29 18.45 -20.28
CA PRO A 231 -1.27 18.29 -21.35
C PRO A 231 -0.88 17.24 -22.41
#